data_AF-A0A916ZUX0-F1
#
_entry.id   AF-A0A916ZUX0-F1
#
_cell.length_a   1.000
_cell.length_b   1.000
_cell.length_c   1.000
_cell.angle_alpha   90.00
_cell.angle_beta   90.00
_cell.angle_gamma   90.00
#
_symmetry.space_group_name_H-M   'P 1'
#
loop_
_entity.id
_entity.type
_entity.pdbx_description
1 polymer ?
#
loop_
_entity_poly.entity_id
_entity_poly.type
_entity_poly.pdbx_seq_one_letter_code
_entity_poly.pdbx_strand_id
1 'polypeptide(L)'
;MSNIKFVFRKHFWNRSNKINMSPKISGVRKEAHRDVFQNKITKELFEIGDVEKLRYKRNNMLKIFFETYSDTSRYSLIEFGLPYIVSVEMSPIMSKLRKRCKAKNIKLLGYVWMYDVGEENFGSHFHLVIAVKKINKRKYPKCFKMSFKKKKMHGDFVRNSEALKNYLIGKEIFERGYKKKVYGKSIKFKELKK
;
A
#
# COMPACT_ATOMS: atom_id res chain seq x y z
N MET A 1 -33.32 -6.92 -13.81
CA MET A 1 -32.10 -7.38 -13.12
C MET A 1 -32.35 -7.35 -11.63
N SER A 2 -32.61 -8.50 -11.02
CA SER A 2 -32.91 -8.62 -9.59
C SER A 2 -31.66 -8.28 -8.76
N ASN A 3 -31.82 -7.34 -7.84
CA ASN A 3 -30.84 -7.04 -6.80
C ASN A 3 -30.69 -8.28 -5.90
N ILE A 4 -29.68 -9.11 -6.15
CA ILE A 4 -29.34 -10.23 -5.27
C ILE A 4 -28.80 -9.62 -3.97
N LYS A 5 -29.68 -9.47 -2.98
CA LYS A 5 -29.30 -9.16 -1.60
C LYS A 5 -28.57 -10.39 -1.04
N PHE A 6 -27.24 -10.31 -0.99
CA PHE A 6 -26.42 -11.28 -0.26
C PHE A 6 -26.72 -11.17 1.24
N VAL A 7 -27.39 -12.18 1.81
CA VAL A 7 -27.66 -12.28 3.25
C VAL A 7 -26.71 -13.33 3.85
N PHE A 8 -25.66 -12.92 4.56
CA PHE A 8 -24.75 -13.80 5.33
C PHE A 8 -24.95 -13.58 6.84
N ARG A 9 -24.74 -14.49 7.82
CA ARG A 9 -23.66 -15.47 8.05
C ARG A 9 -24.08 -16.63 8.98
N LYS A 10 -23.59 -17.85 8.69
CA LYS A 10 -23.03 -18.78 9.69
C LYS A 10 -21.52 -18.83 9.38
N HIS A 11 -20.67 -18.48 10.35
CA HIS A 11 -19.22 -18.37 10.15
C HIS A 11 -18.55 -19.70 10.51
N PHE A 12 -17.96 -20.38 9.55
CA PHE A 12 -17.15 -21.58 9.82
C PHE A 12 -15.68 -21.17 9.85
N TRP A 13 -15.03 -21.33 11.00
CA TRP A 13 -13.59 -21.09 11.14
C TRP A 13 -12.85 -22.39 10.84
N ASN A 14 -12.36 -22.56 9.62
CA ASN A 14 -11.34 -23.58 9.36
C ASN A 14 -9.99 -23.02 9.80
N ARG A 15 -9.57 -23.36 11.02
CA ARG A 15 -8.18 -23.13 11.47
C ARG A 15 -7.30 -24.11 10.72
N SER A 16 -6.59 -23.66 9.68
CA SER A 16 -5.39 -24.40 9.27
C SER A 16 -4.41 -24.39 10.44
N ASN A 17 -3.78 -25.53 10.71
CA ASN A 17 -2.96 -25.76 11.89
C ASN A 17 -1.91 -24.65 12.06
N LYS A 18 -1.94 -23.97 13.22
CA LYS A 18 -0.92 -22.99 13.65
C LYS A 18 0.45 -23.63 13.97
N ILE A 19 0.71 -24.82 13.44
CA ILE A 19 1.85 -25.64 13.77
C ILE A 19 2.77 -25.57 12.54
N ASN A 20 3.90 -24.88 12.68
CA ASN A 20 5.03 -24.84 11.74
C ASN A 20 4.99 -23.87 10.54
N MET A 21 4.51 -22.64 10.71
CA MET A 21 4.96 -21.56 9.82
C MET A 21 5.82 -20.56 10.59
N SER A 22 7.12 -20.80 10.63
CA SER A 22 8.05 -19.67 10.70
C SER A 22 7.85 -18.89 9.39
N PRO A 23 7.22 -17.70 9.37
CA PRO A 23 7.00 -17.00 8.12
C PRO A 23 8.39 -16.70 7.55
N LYS A 24 8.77 -17.37 6.45
CA LYS A 24 9.96 -17.02 5.70
C LYS A 24 9.74 -15.57 5.25
N ILE A 25 10.42 -14.63 5.91
CA ILE A 25 10.35 -13.22 5.55
C ILE A 25 10.69 -13.14 4.06
N SER A 26 9.97 -12.28 3.34
CA SER A 26 10.08 -12.11 1.89
C SER A 26 9.52 -13.27 1.05
N GLY A 27 8.93 -14.29 1.66
CA GLY A 27 8.17 -15.32 0.93
C GLY A 27 6.77 -14.83 0.58
N VAL A 28 6.21 -15.35 -0.51
CA VAL A 28 4.80 -15.15 -0.87
C VAL A 28 3.93 -15.65 0.28
N ARG A 29 3.00 -14.81 0.74
CA ARG A 29 2.09 -15.12 1.83
C ARG A 29 1.13 -16.22 1.38
N LYS A 30 1.18 -17.35 2.08
CA LYS A 30 0.21 -18.44 1.90
C LYS A 30 -1.03 -18.18 2.75
N GLU A 31 -2.16 -18.68 2.28
CA GLU A 31 -3.41 -18.63 3.03
C GLU A 31 -3.28 -19.40 4.34
N ALA A 32 -3.70 -18.78 5.43
CA ALA A 32 -3.76 -19.40 6.75
C ALA A 32 -5.20 -19.64 7.21
N HIS A 33 -6.13 -18.81 6.77
CA HIS A 33 -7.52 -18.87 7.22
C HIS A 33 -8.47 -18.59 6.06
N ARG A 34 -9.61 -19.29 6.05
CA ARG A 34 -10.72 -19.03 5.14
C ARG A 34 -11.98 -18.74 5.95
N ASP A 35 -12.76 -17.78 5.48
CA ASP A 35 -14.13 -17.61 5.96
C ASP A 35 -15.05 -18.25 4.93
N VAL A 36 -15.93 -19.13 5.39
CA VAL A 36 -17.00 -19.71 4.58
C VAL A 36 -18.29 -18.99 4.89
N PHE A 37 -19.02 -18.67 3.84
CA PHE A 37 -20.29 -17.97 3.87
C PHE A 37 -21.31 -18.81 3.10
N GLN A 38 -22.55 -18.86 3.59
CA GLN A 38 -23.63 -19.58 2.91
C GLN A 38 -24.74 -18.62 2.53
N ASN A 39 -25.15 -18.63 1.26
CA ASN A 39 -26.33 -17.91 0.80
C ASN A 39 -27.58 -18.55 1.44
N LYS A 40 -28.40 -17.76 2.15
CA LYS A 40 -29.60 -18.28 2.82
C LYS A 40 -30.66 -18.82 1.85
N ILE A 41 -30.73 -18.25 0.65
CA ILE A 41 -31.73 -18.54 -0.38
C ILE A 41 -31.27 -19.71 -1.24
N THR A 42 -30.11 -19.58 -1.90
CA THR A 42 -29.61 -20.60 -2.85
C THR A 42 -28.87 -21.77 -2.17
N LYS A 43 -28.55 -21.64 -0.88
CA LYS A 43 -27.70 -22.57 -0.11
C LYS A 43 -26.26 -22.71 -0.61
N GLU A 44 -25.89 -21.98 -1.67
CA GLU A 44 -24.53 -21.95 -2.21
C GLU A 44 -23.52 -21.45 -1.18
N LEU A 45 -22.32 -22.05 -1.23
CA LEU A 45 -21.20 -21.69 -0.39
C LEU A 45 -20.27 -20.74 -1.14
N PHE A 46 -19.82 -19.70 -0.44
CA PHE A 46 -18.82 -18.75 -0.88
C PHE A 46 -17.67 -18.77 0.12
N GLU A 47 -16.47 -19.02 -0.36
CA GLU A 47 -15.25 -19.00 0.46
C GLU A 47 -14.40 -17.79 0.11
N ILE A 48 -13.73 -17.23 1.11
CA ILE A 48 -12.71 -16.20 0.87
C ILE A 48 -11.56 -16.33 1.87
N GLY A 49 -10.35 -16.40 1.33
CA GLY A 49 -9.09 -16.50 2.06
C GLY A 49 -8.68 -15.20 2.76
N ASP A 50 -7.83 -15.32 3.78
CA ASP A 50 -7.24 -14.17 4.47
C ASP A 50 -6.32 -13.36 3.55
N VAL A 51 -5.57 -14.02 2.67
CA VAL A 51 -4.73 -13.37 1.65
C VAL A 51 -5.58 -12.60 0.63
N GLU A 52 -6.69 -13.17 0.17
CA GLU A 52 -7.62 -12.51 -0.76
C GLU A 52 -8.25 -11.26 -0.14
N LYS A 53 -8.73 -11.35 1.10
CA LYS A 53 -9.24 -10.17 1.85
C LYS A 53 -8.18 -9.10 1.99
N LEU A 54 -6.95 -9.49 2.28
CA LEU A 54 -5.83 -8.57 2.45
C LEU A 54 -5.48 -7.88 1.13
N ARG A 55 -5.46 -8.62 0.02
CA ARG A 55 -5.28 -8.12 -1.34
C ARG A 55 -6.41 -7.15 -1.73
N TYR A 56 -7.66 -7.52 -1.49
CA TYR A 56 -8.82 -6.65 -1.74
C TYR A 56 -8.71 -5.32 -0.99
N LYS A 57 -8.43 -5.35 0.31
CA LYS A 57 -8.26 -4.15 1.14
C LYS A 57 -7.10 -3.27 0.67
N ARG A 58 -5.95 -3.88 0.31
CA ARG A 58 -4.79 -3.16 -0.27
C ARG A 58 -5.18 -2.49 -1.58
N ASN A 59 -5.79 -3.22 -2.50
CA ASN A 59 -6.11 -2.74 -3.83
C ASN A 59 -7.16 -1.62 -3.77
N ASN A 60 -8.18 -1.75 -2.92
CA ASN A 60 -9.15 -0.67 -2.68
C ASN A 60 -8.49 0.59 -2.10
N MET A 61 -7.54 0.44 -1.17
CA MET A 61 -6.77 1.56 -0.63
C MET A 61 -5.97 2.29 -1.72
N LEU A 62 -5.29 1.55 -2.60
CA LEU A 62 -4.54 2.10 -3.72
C LEU A 62 -5.48 2.81 -4.70
N LYS A 63 -6.58 2.16 -5.09
CA LYS A 63 -7.61 2.72 -5.98
C LYS A 63 -8.10 4.08 -5.47
N ILE A 64 -8.57 4.14 -4.22
CA ILE A 64 -9.04 5.39 -3.60
C ILE A 64 -7.94 6.46 -3.63
N PHE A 65 -6.69 6.11 -3.30
CA PHE A 65 -5.59 7.08 -3.29
C PHE A 65 -5.32 7.68 -4.68
N PHE A 66 -5.18 6.84 -5.70
CA PHE A 66 -4.89 7.28 -7.07
C PHE A 66 -6.06 8.03 -7.70
N GLU A 67 -7.31 7.64 -7.38
CA GLU A 67 -8.51 8.39 -7.79
C GLU A 67 -8.55 9.78 -7.15
N THR A 68 -8.30 9.86 -5.83
CA THR A 68 -8.28 11.13 -5.07
C THR A 68 -7.27 12.13 -5.64
N TYR A 69 -6.13 11.63 -6.13
CA TYR A 69 -5.03 12.44 -6.63
C TYR A 69 -4.79 12.29 -8.14
N SER A 70 -5.86 11.99 -8.89
CA SER A 70 -5.82 11.76 -10.34
C SER A 70 -5.55 13.03 -11.15
N ASP A 71 -5.98 14.19 -10.65
CA ASP A 71 -5.79 15.48 -11.33
C ASP A 71 -4.34 15.96 -11.29
N THR A 72 -3.62 15.73 -12.38
CA THR A 72 -2.21 16.11 -12.55
C THR A 72 -1.96 17.60 -12.64
N SER A 73 -3.00 18.43 -12.82
CA SER A 73 -2.88 19.89 -12.78
C SER A 73 -2.81 20.41 -11.34
N ARG A 74 -3.46 19.70 -10.41
CA ARG A 74 -3.55 20.07 -8.98
C ARG A 74 -2.56 19.34 -8.09
N TYR A 75 -2.17 18.13 -8.50
CA TYR A 75 -1.36 17.24 -7.68
C TYR A 75 -0.07 16.81 -8.38
N SER A 76 0.92 16.45 -7.55
CA SER A 76 2.08 15.69 -8.00
C SER A 76 2.23 14.48 -7.10
N LEU A 77 2.47 13.32 -7.72
CA LEU A 77 2.74 12.08 -7.02
C LEU A 77 4.25 11.82 -7.07
N ILE A 78 4.81 11.46 -5.92
CA ILE A 78 6.22 11.06 -5.80
C ILE A 78 6.26 9.63 -5.26
N GLU A 79 6.91 8.73 -5.98
CA GLU A 79 7.19 7.36 -5.54
C GLU A 79 8.58 7.26 -4.93
N PHE A 80 8.74 6.44 -3.91
CA PHE A 80 10.03 6.04 -3.36
C PHE A 80 10.09 4.51 -3.30
N GLY A 81 11.18 3.93 -3.82
CA GLY A 81 11.61 2.58 -3.50
C GLY A 81 12.48 2.60 -2.24
N LEU A 82 11.97 2.09 -1.13
CA LEU A 82 12.64 2.14 0.18
C LEU A 82 13.12 0.75 0.59
N PRO A 83 14.45 0.47 0.60
CA PRO A 83 14.95 -0.84 1.01
C PRO A 83 14.50 -1.19 2.44
N TYR A 84 14.08 -2.42 2.67
CA TYR A 84 13.53 -2.86 3.96
C TYR A 84 14.53 -2.69 5.11
N ILE A 85 15.81 -2.96 4.83
CA ILE A 85 16.91 -2.78 5.79
C ILE A 85 17.03 -1.33 6.28
N VAL A 86 16.60 -0.36 5.47
CA VAL A 86 16.63 1.07 5.79
C VAL A 86 15.47 1.46 6.70
N SER A 87 14.31 0.83 6.55
CA SER A 87 13.16 1.08 7.43
C SER A 87 12.34 -0.16 7.71
N VAL A 88 12.61 -0.79 8.86
CA VAL A 88 11.68 -1.76 9.43
C VAL A 88 10.32 -1.12 9.72
N GLU A 89 10.22 0.21 9.86
CA GLU A 89 8.98 0.94 10.11
C GLU A 89 8.84 2.20 9.25
N MET A 90 7.64 2.45 8.72
CA MET A 90 7.38 3.58 7.81
C MET A 90 7.23 4.93 8.54
N SER A 91 6.80 4.92 9.80
CA SER A 91 6.48 6.13 10.56
C SER A 91 7.66 7.12 10.70
N PRO A 92 8.90 6.68 11.01
CA PRO A 92 10.05 7.58 11.06
C PRO A 92 10.39 8.23 9.70
N ILE A 93 10.28 7.47 8.60
CA ILE A 93 10.48 8.00 7.24
C ILE A 93 9.44 9.08 6.97
N MET A 94 8.16 8.79 7.22
CA MET A 94 7.09 9.74 6.99
C MET A 94 7.22 11.00 7.85
N SER A 95 7.65 10.88 9.10
CA SER A 95 7.93 12.03 9.97
C SER A 95 9.02 12.92 9.37
N LYS A 96 10.13 12.32 8.90
CA LYS A 96 11.23 13.05 8.28
C LYS A 96 10.82 13.70 6.95
N LEU A 97 10.08 13.00 6.10
CA LEU A 97 9.52 13.56 4.86
C LEU A 97 8.61 14.75 5.13
N ARG A 98 7.68 14.64 6.09
CA ARG A 98 6.80 15.76 6.47
C ARG A 98 7.58 16.99 6.91
N LYS A 99 8.59 16.82 7.77
CA LYS A 99 9.46 17.93 8.22
C LYS A 99 10.18 18.59 7.05
N ARG A 100 10.75 17.82 6.13
CA ARG A 100 11.46 18.35 4.94
C ARG A 100 10.53 19.04 3.95
N CYS A 101 9.34 18.49 3.71
CA CYS A 101 8.33 19.12 2.87
C CYS A 101 7.87 20.45 3.46
N LYS A 102 7.58 20.48 4.78
CA LYS A 102 7.22 21.72 5.50
C LYS A 102 8.31 22.79 5.36
N ALA A 103 9.57 22.43 5.57
CA ALA A 103 10.72 23.33 5.43
C ALA A 103 10.94 23.86 4.00
N LYS A 104 10.31 23.27 2.98
CA LYS A 104 10.37 23.71 1.58
C LYS A 104 9.04 24.23 1.05
N ASN A 105 8.09 24.51 1.95
CA ASN A 105 6.73 24.94 1.63
C ASN A 105 6.02 24.01 0.63
N ILE A 106 6.27 22.71 0.74
CA ILE A 106 5.59 21.67 -0.04
C ILE A 106 4.53 21.03 0.85
N LYS A 107 3.27 21.14 0.41
CA LYS A 107 2.13 20.61 1.15
C LYS A 107 1.94 19.13 0.85
N LEU A 108 2.26 18.26 1.81
CA LEU A 108 1.98 16.82 1.76
C LEU A 108 0.51 16.57 2.11
N LEU A 109 -0.21 15.93 1.20
CA LEU A 109 -1.66 15.79 1.21
C LEU A 109 -2.11 14.39 1.67
N GLY A 110 -1.38 13.36 1.25
CA GLY A 110 -1.67 11.97 1.57
C GLY A 110 -0.49 11.08 1.22
N TYR A 111 -0.54 9.82 1.67
CA TYR A 111 0.41 8.80 1.24
C TYR A 111 -0.19 7.40 1.32
N VAL A 112 0.34 6.49 0.52
CA VAL A 112 0.14 5.04 0.59
C VAL A 112 1.50 4.36 0.55
N TRP A 113 1.62 3.21 1.19
CA TRP A 113 2.80 2.37 1.06
C TRP A 113 2.42 0.89 1.06
N MET A 114 3.24 0.08 0.42
CA MET A 114 3.16 -1.38 0.48
C MET A 114 4.55 -2.01 0.48
N TYR A 115 4.65 -3.16 1.11
CA TYR A 115 5.82 -4.02 1.14
C TYR A 115 5.83 -4.89 -0.12
N ASP A 116 7.01 -4.99 -0.75
CA ASP A 116 7.23 -5.78 -1.95
C ASP A 116 8.58 -6.49 -1.87
N VAL A 117 8.74 -7.52 -2.70
CA VAL A 117 9.98 -8.26 -2.89
C VAL A 117 10.27 -8.25 -4.38
N GLY A 118 11.32 -7.53 -4.76
CA GLY A 118 11.75 -7.45 -6.16
C GLY A 118 12.54 -8.69 -6.58
N GLU A 119 12.38 -9.11 -7.82
CA GLU A 119 13.22 -10.10 -8.47
C GLU A 119 14.56 -9.45 -8.78
N GLU A 120 15.62 -9.94 -8.12
CA GLU A 120 17.03 -9.62 -8.39
C GLU A 120 17.44 -8.14 -8.17
N ASN A 121 18.19 -7.89 -7.08
CA ASN A 121 18.92 -6.66 -6.72
C ASN A 121 18.22 -5.62 -5.81
N PHE A 122 16.88 -5.55 -5.74
CA PHE A 122 16.21 -4.68 -4.74
C PHE A 122 15.83 -5.40 -3.45
N GLY A 123 15.63 -6.73 -3.54
CA GLY A 123 15.18 -7.55 -2.43
C GLY A 123 13.89 -7.01 -1.79
N SER A 124 13.80 -7.17 -0.48
CA SER A 124 12.70 -6.61 0.31
C SER A 124 12.74 -5.09 0.33
N HIS A 125 11.64 -4.45 -0.03
CA HIS A 125 11.53 -3.00 -0.03
C HIS A 125 10.08 -2.54 0.16
N PHE A 126 9.88 -1.23 0.26
CA PHE A 126 8.55 -0.62 0.24
C PHE A 126 8.43 0.29 -0.97
N HIS A 127 7.30 0.19 -1.67
CA HIS A 127 6.80 1.28 -2.48
C HIS A 127 6.10 2.26 -1.56
N LEU A 128 6.59 3.49 -1.49
CA LEU A 128 5.93 4.61 -0.82
C LEU A 128 5.53 5.64 -1.86
N VAL A 129 4.24 5.90 -2.00
CA VAL A 129 3.74 6.98 -2.88
C VAL A 129 3.16 8.08 -2.00
N ILE A 130 3.64 9.31 -2.20
CA ILE A 130 3.11 10.50 -1.54
C ILE A 130 2.43 11.41 -2.55
N ALA A 131 1.34 12.04 -2.11
CA ALA A 131 0.68 13.10 -2.85
C ALA A 131 1.05 14.46 -2.27
N VAL A 132 1.41 15.40 -3.13
CA VAL A 132 1.71 16.79 -2.78
C VAL A 132 0.94 17.74 -3.69
N LYS A 133 0.75 19.00 -3.26
CA LYS A 133 0.30 20.07 -4.16
C LYS A 133 1.22 20.12 -5.39
N LYS A 134 0.65 20.36 -6.57
CA LYS A 134 1.37 20.44 -7.85
C LYS A 134 2.67 21.23 -7.71
N ILE A 135 3.76 20.62 -8.18
CA ILE A 135 5.08 21.22 -8.20
C ILE A 135 5.39 21.64 -9.64
N ASN A 136 5.36 22.94 -9.92
CA ASN A 136 5.68 23.53 -11.23
C ASN A 136 7.16 23.96 -11.34
N LYS A 137 8.04 23.41 -10.50
CA LYS A 137 9.45 23.84 -10.46
C LYS A 137 10.26 23.13 -11.54
N ARG A 138 11.06 23.91 -12.30
CA ARG A 138 12.03 23.41 -13.28
C ARG A 138 13.08 22.47 -12.66
N LYS A 139 13.38 22.65 -11.36
CA LYS A 139 14.36 21.83 -10.62
C LYS A 139 13.67 20.90 -9.63
N TYR A 140 14.14 19.65 -9.62
CA TYR A 140 13.69 18.63 -8.69
C TYR A 140 13.84 19.08 -7.22
N PRO A 141 12.79 18.98 -6.38
CA PRO A 141 12.84 19.43 -5.00
C PRO A 141 13.82 18.62 -4.13
N LYS A 142 14.84 19.30 -3.56
CA LYS A 142 15.83 18.68 -2.65
C LYS A 142 15.20 18.02 -1.41
N CYS A 143 13.94 18.32 -1.06
CA CYS A 143 13.27 17.67 0.07
C CYS A 143 13.10 16.16 -0.13
N PHE A 144 12.93 15.71 -1.37
CA PHE A 144 12.77 14.29 -1.73
C PHE A 144 14.11 13.58 -2.01
N LYS A 145 15.23 14.32 -1.98
CA LYS A 145 16.58 13.74 -1.87
C LYS A 145 16.96 13.70 -0.39
N MET A 146 16.87 12.55 0.26
CA MET A 146 17.15 12.45 1.69
C MET A 146 17.98 11.23 2.04
N SER A 147 18.74 11.31 3.12
CA SER A 147 19.40 10.14 3.72
C SER A 147 18.57 9.63 4.89
N PHE A 148 18.53 8.32 5.09
CA PHE A 148 17.99 7.68 6.28
C PHE A 148 18.92 6.54 6.67
N LYS A 149 19.37 6.51 7.94
CA LYS A 149 20.39 5.55 8.43
C LYS A 149 21.59 5.41 7.48
N LYS A 150 22.21 6.53 7.08
CA LYS A 150 23.35 6.60 6.16
C LYS A 150 23.11 6.09 4.72
N LYS A 151 21.91 5.60 4.38
CA LYS A 151 21.53 5.25 3.00
C LYS A 151 20.80 6.42 2.33
N LYS A 152 21.17 6.72 1.09
CA LYS A 152 20.51 7.74 0.27
C LYS A 152 19.20 7.17 -0.28
N MET A 153 18.17 7.99 -0.25
CA MET A 153 16.85 7.68 -0.77
C MET A 153 16.45 8.81 -1.72
N HIS A 154 15.97 8.43 -2.89
CA HIS A 154 15.46 9.32 -3.89
C HIS A 154 14.01 8.95 -4.18
N GLY A 155 13.16 9.95 -4.29
CA GLY A 155 11.83 9.74 -4.85
C GLY A 155 11.83 10.12 -6.32
N ASP A 156 10.89 9.61 -7.10
CA ASP A 156 10.72 9.98 -8.49
C ASP A 156 9.30 10.47 -8.73
N PHE A 157 9.17 11.44 -9.63
CA PHE A 157 7.86 11.89 -10.06
C PHE A 157 7.17 10.76 -10.81
N VAL A 158 5.96 10.41 -10.39
CA VAL A 158 5.14 9.45 -11.10
C VAL A 158 4.64 10.11 -12.38
N ARG A 159 5.09 9.59 -13.52
CA ARG A 159 4.72 10.10 -14.86
C ARG A 159 3.34 9.63 -15.29
N ASN A 160 3.04 8.36 -15.02
CA ASN A 160 1.77 7.73 -15.33
C ASN A 160 1.21 7.09 -14.05
N SER A 161 0.26 7.77 -13.43
CA SER A 161 -0.38 7.33 -12.17
C SER A 161 -1.17 6.05 -12.35
N GLU A 162 -1.82 5.86 -13.50
CA GLU A 162 -2.62 4.69 -13.82
C GLU A 162 -1.74 3.45 -13.99
N ALA A 163 -0.63 3.58 -14.72
CA ALA A 163 0.34 2.50 -14.89
C ALA A 163 0.93 2.06 -13.53
N LEU A 164 1.33 3.02 -12.68
CA LEU A 164 1.83 2.72 -11.35
C LEU A 164 0.76 2.06 -10.46
N LYS A 165 -0.49 2.55 -10.51
CA LYS A 165 -1.61 1.93 -9.79
C LYS A 165 -1.78 0.46 -10.18
N ASN A 166 -1.81 0.18 -11.48
CA ASN A 166 -2.02 -1.18 -12.00
C ASN A 166 -0.83 -2.09 -11.66
N TYR A 167 0.39 -1.56 -11.76
CA TYR A 167 1.60 -2.25 -11.30
C TYR A 167 1.49 -2.67 -9.82
N LEU A 168 1.15 -1.74 -8.92
CA LEU A 168 1.07 -2.01 -7.48
C LEU A 168 -0.08 -2.95 -7.10
N ILE A 169 -1.22 -2.85 -7.80
CA ILE A 169 -2.39 -3.72 -7.60
C ILE A 169 -2.09 -5.17 -8.00
N GLY A 170 -1.28 -5.37 -9.05
CA GLY A 170 -0.89 -6.68 -9.56
C GLY A 170 0.10 -7.44 -8.69
N LYS A 171 0.78 -6.77 -7.75
CA LYS A 171 1.78 -7.41 -6.88
C LYS A 171 1.18 -8.44 -5.95
N GLU A 172 1.97 -9.47 -5.64
CA GLU A 172 1.62 -10.44 -4.61
C GLU A 172 1.63 -9.83 -3.20
N ILE A 173 1.19 -10.60 -2.21
CA ILE A 173 1.34 -10.24 -0.81
C ILE A 173 2.49 -11.06 -0.26
N PHE A 174 3.52 -10.39 0.25
CA PHE A 174 4.69 -11.04 0.84
C PHE A 174 4.68 -10.97 2.36
N GLU A 175 5.26 -11.98 3.03
CA GLU A 175 5.41 -11.96 4.48
C GLU A 175 6.53 -11.04 4.93
N ARG A 176 6.15 -10.13 5.85
CA ARG A 176 7.06 -9.17 6.49
C ARG A 176 7.43 -9.57 7.92
N GLY A 177 6.82 -10.63 8.45
CA GLY A 177 7.01 -11.11 9.82
C GLY A 177 5.76 -10.94 10.70
N TYR A 178 5.81 -11.54 11.89
CA TYR A 178 4.66 -11.63 12.80
C TYR A 178 4.11 -10.24 13.19
N LYS A 179 2.79 -10.07 13.06
CA LYS A 179 2.05 -8.82 13.35
C LYS A 179 2.53 -7.58 12.56
N LYS A 180 3.39 -7.73 11.55
CA LYS A 180 3.83 -6.61 10.72
C LYS A 180 2.81 -6.36 9.60
N LYS A 181 2.47 -5.09 9.39
CA LYS A 181 1.58 -4.67 8.31
C LYS A 181 2.32 -4.78 6.97
N VAL A 182 1.66 -5.26 5.94
CA VAL A 182 2.23 -5.33 4.58
C VAL A 182 1.88 -4.12 3.72
N TYR A 183 0.93 -3.30 4.14
CA TYR A 183 0.61 -2.01 3.51
C TYR A 183 0.04 -1.02 4.53
N GLY A 184 -0.05 0.25 4.13
CA GLY A 184 -0.69 1.29 4.92
C GLY A 184 -0.88 2.59 4.17
N LYS A 185 -1.53 3.55 4.83
CA LYS A 185 -1.84 4.87 4.28
C LYS A 185 -1.85 5.95 5.35
N SER A 186 -1.90 7.21 4.94
CA SER A 186 -2.32 8.32 5.81
C SER A 186 -3.72 8.10 6.35
N ILE A 187 -3.96 8.61 7.57
CA ILE A 187 -5.27 8.59 8.22
C ILE A 187 -6.35 9.25 7.35
N LYS A 188 -6.02 10.40 6.75
CA LYS A 188 -6.90 11.13 5.82
C LYS A 188 -6.13 11.45 4.53
N PHE A 189 -6.81 11.35 3.39
CA PHE A 189 -6.37 11.92 2.12
C PHE A 189 -6.91 13.34 2.06
N LYS A 190 -6.03 14.33 2.25
CA LYS A 190 -6.44 15.73 2.20
C LYS A 190 -6.53 16.15 0.74
N GLU A 191 -7.66 16.72 0.36
CA GLU A 191 -7.82 17.35 -0.95
C GLU A 191 -7.56 18.84 -0.86
N LEU A 192 -7.17 19.44 -1.98
CA LEU A 192 -7.22 20.89 -2.10
C LEU A 192 -8.69 21.29 -2.32
N LYS A 193 -9.14 22.39 -1.70
CA LYS A 193 -10.44 22.95 -2.04
C LYS A 193 -10.45 23.33 -3.52
N LYS A 194 -11.59 23.10 -4.19
CA LYS A 194 -11.80 23.57 -5.56
C LYS A 194 -11.79 25.10 -5.56
#